data_AF-A0A1X4HZK1-F1
#
_entry.id   AF-A0A1X4HZK1-F1
#
_cell.length_a   1.000
_cell.length_b   1.000
_cell.length_c   1.000
_cell.angle_alpha   90.00
_cell.angle_beta   90.00
_cell.angle_gamma   90.00
#
_symmetry.space_group_name_H-M   'P 1'
#
loop_
_entity.id
_entity.type
_entity.pdbx_description
1 polymer ?
#
loop_
_entity_poly.entity_id
_entity_poly.type
_entity_poly.pdbx_seq_one_letter_code
_entity_poly.pdbx_strand_id
1 'polypeptide(L)'
;MSRTTIRRRREVGGLPGAVLDEDRGWLIPVEDLLAAGFRLNAPAPPDMTDGKAVNNQAPAGMRQDTTPDETAASLQAELERLRHEHALALAQEQYARALAEAEARHLKGRLQERTAHIEYLQRALAALTPAPDRVAIPQPAQPFPTTAVPMTSVHAPIAAEGAGHGSTSGKWRRCRSGRV
;
A
#
# COMPACT_ATOMS: atom_id res chain seq x y z
N MET A 1 1.77 38.59 -7.89
CA MET A 1 0.39 38.18 -8.26
C MET A 1 -0.44 38.01 -7.00
N SER A 2 -1.71 38.43 -7.00
CA SER A 2 -2.57 38.37 -5.80
C SER A 2 -3.59 37.22 -5.88
N ARG A 3 -3.89 36.57 -4.74
CA ARG A 3 -4.84 35.44 -4.63
C ARG A 3 -6.24 35.80 -5.16
N THR A 4 -6.65 37.04 -5.00
CA THR A 4 -7.95 37.57 -5.45
C THR A 4 -8.08 37.56 -6.98
N THR A 5 -6.98 37.82 -7.71
CA THR A 5 -6.97 37.81 -9.17
C THR A 5 -7.14 36.39 -9.73
N ILE A 6 -6.48 35.41 -9.10
CA ILE A 6 -6.59 34.00 -9.48
C ILE A 6 -8.02 33.49 -9.24
N ARG A 7 -8.62 33.85 -8.10
CA ARG A 7 -10.01 33.50 -7.79
C ARG A 7 -11.00 34.05 -8.82
N ARG A 8 -10.92 35.34 -9.15
CA ARG A 8 -11.80 35.97 -10.15
C ARG A 8 -11.65 35.33 -11.53
N ARG A 9 -10.43 34.98 -11.93
CA ARG A 9 -10.17 34.34 -13.24
C ARG A 9 -10.77 32.94 -13.32
N ARG A 10 -10.73 32.18 -12.21
CA ARG A 10 -11.36 30.86 -12.11
C ARG A 10 -12.89 30.94 -12.20
N GLU A 11 -13.51 31.90 -11.51
CA GLU A 11 -14.97 32.11 -11.54
C GLU A 11 -15.50 32.45 -12.95
N VAL A 12 -14.65 33.02 -13.81
CA VAL A 12 -14.95 33.33 -15.21
C VAL A 12 -14.55 32.17 -16.16
N GLY A 13 -14.10 31.03 -15.63
CA GLY A 13 -13.75 29.85 -16.42
C GLY A 13 -12.40 29.93 -17.15
N GLY A 14 -11.54 30.88 -16.82
CA GLY A 14 -10.23 31.05 -17.47
C GLY A 14 -9.15 30.06 -17.03
N LEU A 15 -9.50 29.06 -16.21
CA LEU A 15 -8.60 28.04 -15.64
C LEU A 15 -9.33 26.68 -15.65
N PRO A 16 -9.32 25.97 -16.79
CA PRO A 16 -10.18 24.80 -17.01
C PRO A 16 -9.78 23.56 -16.19
N GLY A 17 -8.52 23.42 -15.80
CA GLY A 17 -8.00 22.31 -15.00
C GLY A 17 -8.04 22.54 -13.48
N ALA A 18 -8.72 23.59 -13.00
CA ALA A 18 -8.84 23.86 -11.58
C ALA A 18 -9.77 22.86 -10.89
N VAL A 19 -9.25 22.10 -9.91
CA VAL A 19 -9.99 21.10 -9.13
C VAL A 19 -10.06 21.53 -7.67
N LEU A 20 -11.22 21.35 -7.03
CA LEU A 20 -11.38 21.57 -5.59
C LEU A 20 -10.97 20.30 -4.83
N ASP A 21 -9.93 20.40 -4.01
CA ASP A 21 -9.54 19.40 -3.04
C ASP A 21 -10.12 19.79 -1.66
N GLU A 22 -10.75 18.85 -0.97
CA GLU A 22 -11.44 19.08 0.31
C GLU A 22 -10.45 19.47 1.42
N ASP A 23 -9.22 18.96 1.37
CA ASP A 23 -8.21 19.20 2.40
C ASP A 23 -7.28 20.38 2.05
N ARG A 24 -7.05 20.63 0.76
CA ARG A 24 -6.02 21.59 0.28
C ARG A 24 -6.60 22.80 -0.45
N GLY A 25 -7.91 22.82 -0.66
CA GLY A 25 -8.61 23.86 -1.41
C GLY A 25 -8.39 23.72 -2.92
N TRP A 26 -8.49 24.83 -3.64
CA TRP A 26 -8.41 24.80 -5.10
C TRP A 26 -6.98 24.53 -5.60
N LEU A 27 -6.80 23.38 -6.22
CA LEU A 27 -5.60 23.01 -6.95
C LEU A 27 -5.73 23.50 -8.40
N ILE A 28 -4.77 24.29 -8.85
CA ILE A 28 -4.75 24.86 -10.19
C ILE A 28 -3.44 24.44 -10.84
N PRO A 29 -3.47 23.74 -12.00
CA PRO A 29 -2.27 23.36 -12.72
C PRO A 29 -1.41 24.58 -13.06
N VAL A 30 -0.09 24.41 -12.99
CA VAL A 30 0.87 25.49 -13.27
C VAL A 30 0.77 25.90 -14.74
N GLU A 31 0.49 24.93 -15.61
CA GLU A 31 0.30 25.09 -17.05
C GLU A 31 -0.87 26.03 -17.35
N ASP A 32 -1.98 25.87 -16.63
CA ASP A 32 -3.16 26.73 -16.77
C ASP A 32 -2.88 28.15 -16.29
N LEU A 33 -2.09 28.31 -15.23
CA LEU A 33 -1.68 29.63 -14.75
C LEU A 33 -0.80 30.34 -15.79
N LEU A 34 0.14 29.63 -16.39
CA LEU A 34 1.00 30.16 -17.45
C LEU A 34 0.23 30.46 -18.74
N ALA A 35 -0.69 29.57 -19.13
CA ALA A 35 -1.56 29.75 -20.30
C ALA A 35 -2.53 30.93 -20.11
N ALA A 36 -3.01 31.17 -18.89
CA ALA A 36 -3.80 32.34 -18.53
C ALA A 36 -2.98 33.64 -18.45
N GLY A 37 -1.67 33.57 -18.73
CA GLY A 37 -0.75 34.70 -18.75
C GLY A 37 -0.25 35.13 -17.38
N PHE A 38 -0.50 34.34 -16.32
CA PHE A 38 0.08 34.61 -15.01
C PHE A 38 1.56 34.27 -15.02
N ARG A 39 2.39 35.22 -14.59
CA ARG A 39 3.82 35.01 -14.36
C ARG A 39 4.03 34.63 -12.91
N LEU A 40 4.67 33.50 -12.66
CA LEU A 40 5.20 33.17 -11.34
C LEU A 40 6.35 34.16 -11.10
N ASN A 41 6.26 34.96 -10.04
CA ASN A 41 7.37 35.82 -9.62
C ASN A 41 8.48 34.89 -9.13
N ALA A 42 9.37 34.46 -10.03
CA ALA A 42 10.68 34.00 -9.63
C ALA A 42 11.36 35.18 -8.92
N PRO A 43 11.99 34.97 -7.75
CA PRO A 43 12.75 36.04 -7.11
C PRO A 43 13.74 36.61 -8.13
N ALA A 44 13.74 37.94 -8.25
CA ALA A 44 14.63 38.63 -9.18
C ALA A 44 16.07 38.16 -8.93
N PRO A 45 16.86 37.86 -9.97
CA PRO A 45 18.30 37.77 -9.78
C PRO A 45 18.77 39.06 -9.10
N PRO A 46 19.69 38.99 -8.12
CA PRO A 46 20.11 40.15 -7.36
C PRO A 46 20.57 41.28 -8.30
N ASP A 47 20.13 42.50 -8.02
CA ASP A 47 20.42 43.71 -8.80
C ASP A 47 21.90 43.80 -9.14
N MET A 48 22.24 43.56 -10.40
CA MET A 48 23.52 44.00 -10.97
C MET A 48 23.33 45.48 -11.30
N THR A 49 23.76 46.34 -10.38
CA THR A 49 23.82 47.78 -10.56
C THR A 49 24.69 48.14 -11.76
N ASP A 50 24.22 49.11 -12.56
CA ASP A 50 24.97 49.74 -13.63
C ASP A 50 26.35 50.21 -13.13
N GLY A 51 27.41 49.66 -13.74
CA GLY A 51 28.78 49.97 -13.38
C GLY A 51 29.73 49.66 -14.51
N LYS A 52 29.94 50.64 -15.40
CA LYS A 52 31.07 50.65 -16.33
C LYS A 52 32.38 50.66 -15.53
N ALA A 53 32.97 49.50 -15.28
CA ALA A 53 34.38 49.35 -14.94
C ALA A 53 34.86 47.92 -15.24
N VAL A 54 35.62 47.80 -16.32
CA VAL A 54 36.90 47.08 -16.38
C VAL A 54 37.05 45.95 -15.35
N ASN A 55 36.78 44.71 -15.76
CA ASN A 55 37.77 43.63 -15.86
C ASN A 55 37.02 42.33 -16.21
N ASN A 56 37.22 41.83 -17.42
CA ASN A 56 36.72 40.52 -17.86
C ASN A 56 37.51 39.40 -17.18
N GLN A 57 37.29 39.20 -15.88
CA GLN A 57 37.60 37.94 -15.21
C GLN A 57 36.36 37.48 -14.46
N ALA A 58 35.48 36.80 -15.20
CA ALA A 58 34.51 35.91 -14.61
C ALA A 58 35.26 34.82 -13.83
N PRO A 59 34.85 34.46 -12.60
CA PRO A 59 35.22 33.16 -12.08
C PRO A 59 34.55 32.13 -13.00
N ALA A 60 35.38 31.25 -13.57
CA ALA A 60 34.98 30.13 -14.39
C ALA A 60 34.09 29.16 -13.58
N GLY A 61 32.81 29.49 -13.46
CA GLY A 61 31.77 28.52 -13.14
C GLY A 61 31.52 27.71 -14.39
N MET A 62 32.04 26.47 -14.40
CA MET A 62 31.89 25.45 -15.44
C MET A 62 30.58 25.59 -16.23
N ARG A 63 30.62 26.30 -17.35
CA ARG A 63 29.77 25.95 -18.47
C ARG A 63 30.33 24.64 -18.97
N GLN A 64 29.68 23.54 -18.60
CA GLN A 64 29.89 22.29 -19.30
C GLN A 64 29.40 22.55 -20.74
N ASP A 65 30.33 22.92 -21.61
CA ASP A 65 30.20 22.77 -23.04
C ASP A 65 30.23 21.27 -23.35
N THR A 66 29.27 20.51 -22.79
CA THR A 66 29.01 19.16 -23.27
C THR A 66 28.32 19.31 -24.61
N THR A 67 28.93 18.72 -25.63
CA THR A 67 28.36 18.78 -26.97
C THR A 67 26.99 18.07 -26.95
N PRO A 68 26.02 18.49 -27.78
CA PRO A 68 24.71 17.83 -27.83
C PRO A 68 24.84 16.32 -28.08
N ASP A 69 25.90 15.88 -28.77
CA ASP A 69 26.20 14.47 -29.01
C ASP A 69 26.58 13.70 -27.73
N GLU A 70 27.32 14.33 -26.80
CA GLU A 70 27.65 13.72 -25.50
C GLU A 70 26.42 13.59 -24.60
N THR A 71 25.51 14.56 -24.64
CA THR A 71 24.25 14.49 -23.88
C THR A 71 23.31 13.43 -24.45
N ALA A 72 23.23 13.30 -25.78
CA ALA A 72 22.47 12.24 -26.44
C ALA A 72 23.04 10.85 -26.12
N ALA A 73 24.37 10.69 -26.15
CA ALA A 73 25.03 9.43 -25.78
C ALA A 73 24.77 9.06 -24.30
N SER A 74 24.81 10.06 -23.40
CA SER A 74 24.48 9.86 -21.98
C SER A 74 23.04 9.38 -21.78
N LEU A 75 22.07 10.02 -22.45
CA LEU A 75 20.66 9.62 -22.39
C LEU A 75 20.43 8.21 -22.98
N GLN A 76 21.14 7.86 -24.05
CA GLN A 76 21.08 6.51 -24.63
C GLN A 76 21.63 5.47 -23.65
N ALA A 77 22.77 5.73 -23.02
CA ALA A 77 23.34 4.84 -22.01
C ALA A 77 22.39 4.66 -20.80
N GLU A 78 21.72 5.73 -20.38
CA GLU A 78 20.74 5.66 -19.29
C GLU A 78 19.49 4.84 -19.70
N LEU A 79 18.99 5.01 -20.94
CA LEU A 79 17.90 4.19 -21.45
C LEU A 79 18.28 2.71 -21.56
N GLU A 80 19.49 2.40 -22.02
CA GLU A 80 20.00 1.02 -22.08
C GLU A 80 20.11 0.41 -20.68
N ARG A 81 20.61 1.17 -19.71
CA ARG A 81 20.66 0.78 -18.32
C ARG A 81 19.26 0.47 -17.77
N LEU A 82 18.30 1.38 -17.97
CA LEU A 82 16.92 1.17 -17.52
C LEU A 82 16.26 -0.04 -18.19
N ARG A 83 16.51 -0.27 -19.48
CA ARG A 83 16.05 -1.47 -20.19
C ARG A 83 16.64 -2.73 -19.61
N HIS A 84 17.93 -2.72 -19.26
CA HIS A 84 18.59 -3.86 -18.64
C HIS A 84 18.04 -4.14 -17.24
N GLU A 85 17.90 -3.11 -16.40
CA GLU A 85 17.31 -3.21 -15.07
C GLU A 85 15.87 -3.75 -15.13
N HIS A 86 15.06 -3.23 -16.06
CA HIS A 86 13.69 -3.70 -16.27
C HIS A 86 13.65 -5.16 -16.75
N ALA A 87 14.54 -5.57 -17.66
CA ALA A 87 14.62 -6.95 -18.11
C ALA A 87 14.98 -7.91 -16.96
N LEU A 88 15.90 -7.51 -16.07
CA LEU A 88 16.23 -8.28 -14.87
C LEU A 88 15.04 -8.36 -13.91
N ALA A 89 14.31 -7.27 -13.69
CA ALA A 89 13.12 -7.27 -12.84
C ALA A 89 12.04 -8.24 -13.35
N LEU A 90 11.75 -8.22 -14.65
CA LEU A 90 10.79 -9.15 -15.26
C LEU A 90 11.25 -10.60 -15.13
N ALA A 91 12.55 -10.88 -15.32
CA ALA A 91 13.08 -12.23 -15.16
C ALA A 91 12.95 -12.74 -13.71
N GLN A 92 13.20 -11.86 -12.72
CA GLN A 92 13.03 -12.18 -11.30
C GLN A 92 11.56 -12.46 -10.97
N GLU A 93 10.63 -11.66 -11.46
CA GLU A 93 9.20 -11.90 -11.26
C GLU A 93 8.74 -13.22 -11.88
N GLN A 94 9.14 -13.51 -13.11
CA GLN A 94 8.79 -14.76 -13.78
C GLN A 94 9.33 -15.97 -13.02
N TYR A 95 10.57 -15.90 -12.55
CA TYR A 95 11.17 -16.94 -11.73
C TYR A 95 10.41 -17.13 -10.41
N ALA A 96 10.07 -16.05 -9.72
CA ALA A 96 9.30 -16.11 -8.48
C ALA A 96 7.90 -16.73 -8.69
N ARG A 97 7.22 -16.37 -9.78
CA ARG A 97 5.93 -16.97 -10.16
C ARG A 97 6.07 -18.46 -10.46
N ALA A 98 7.08 -18.86 -11.24
CA ALA A 98 7.33 -20.25 -11.56
C ALA A 98 7.61 -21.10 -10.31
N LEU A 99 8.36 -20.56 -9.35
CA LEU A 99 8.62 -21.22 -8.07
C LEU A 99 7.32 -21.38 -7.26
N ALA A 100 6.53 -20.32 -7.12
CA ALA A 100 5.26 -20.36 -6.40
C ALA A 100 4.28 -21.37 -7.03
N GLU A 101 4.21 -21.45 -8.37
CA GLU A 101 3.37 -22.43 -9.07
C GLU A 101 3.86 -23.86 -8.88
N ALA A 102 5.17 -24.10 -8.83
CA ALA A 102 5.73 -25.42 -8.55
C ALA A 102 5.39 -25.87 -7.12
N GLU A 103 5.54 -24.98 -6.15
CA GLU A 103 5.18 -25.25 -4.75
C GLU A 103 3.68 -25.50 -4.60
N ALA A 104 2.83 -24.68 -5.23
CA ALA A 104 1.38 -24.86 -5.20
C ALA A 104 0.97 -26.22 -5.79
N ARG A 105 1.58 -26.64 -6.91
CA ARG A 105 1.33 -27.97 -7.51
C ARG A 105 1.75 -29.09 -6.56
N HIS A 106 2.93 -28.98 -5.95
CA HIS A 106 3.42 -29.97 -5.00
C HIS A 106 2.49 -30.09 -3.77
N LEU A 107 2.10 -28.97 -3.16
CA LEU A 107 1.19 -28.96 -2.02
C LEU A 107 -0.18 -29.53 -2.38
N LYS A 108 -0.72 -29.18 -3.54
CA LYS A 108 -1.97 -29.74 -4.04
C LYS A 108 -1.88 -31.26 -4.21
N GLY A 109 -0.77 -31.77 -4.77
CA GLY A 109 -0.51 -33.20 -4.88
C GLY A 109 -0.53 -33.90 -3.51
N ARG A 110 0.20 -33.36 -2.52
CA ARG A 110 0.20 -33.91 -1.16
C ARG A 110 -1.18 -33.88 -0.50
N LEU A 111 -1.96 -32.83 -0.73
CA LEU A 111 -3.33 -32.75 -0.21
C LEU A 111 -4.22 -33.83 -0.86
N GLN A 112 -4.13 -34.01 -2.17
CA GLN A 112 -4.87 -35.06 -2.88
C GLN A 112 -4.50 -36.46 -2.38
N GLU A 113 -3.22 -36.75 -2.18
CA GLU A 113 -2.76 -38.02 -1.59
C GLU A 113 -3.35 -38.25 -0.20
N ARG A 114 -3.33 -37.23 0.66
CA ARG A 114 -3.92 -37.33 2.01
C ARG A 114 -5.43 -37.51 1.98
N THR A 115 -6.13 -36.79 1.11
CA THR A 115 -7.58 -36.97 0.94
C THR A 115 -7.90 -38.39 0.47
N ALA A 116 -7.19 -38.90 -0.54
CA ALA A 116 -7.35 -40.27 -1.01
C ALA A 116 -7.05 -41.31 0.09
N HIS A 117 -6.02 -41.07 0.91
CA HIS A 117 -5.71 -41.93 2.05
C HIS A 117 -6.82 -41.91 3.12
N ILE A 118 -7.37 -40.73 3.43
CA ILE A 118 -8.49 -40.61 4.38
C ILE A 118 -9.73 -41.33 3.85
N GLU A 119 -10.07 -41.14 2.57
CA GLU A 119 -11.20 -41.84 1.95
C GLU A 119 -11.00 -43.35 1.96
N TYR A 120 -9.79 -43.82 1.68
CA TYR A 120 -9.44 -45.23 1.78
C TYR A 120 -9.61 -45.75 3.21
N LEU A 121 -9.10 -45.03 4.21
CA LEU A 121 -9.26 -45.40 5.62
C LEU A 121 -10.73 -45.41 6.05
N GLN A 122 -11.51 -44.39 5.66
CA GLN A 122 -12.94 -44.33 5.95
C GLN A 122 -13.69 -45.51 5.33
N ARG A 123 -13.35 -45.89 4.10
CA ARG A 123 -13.93 -47.06 3.43
C ARG A 123 -13.53 -48.37 4.12
N ALA A 124 -12.27 -48.50 4.52
CA ALA A 124 -11.79 -49.67 5.26
C ALA A 124 -12.46 -49.79 6.63
N LEU A 125 -12.62 -48.67 7.35
CA LEU A 125 -13.35 -48.62 8.62
C LEU A 125 -14.82 -49.00 8.43
N ALA A 126 -15.50 -48.45 7.41
CA ALA A 126 -16.89 -48.78 7.11
C ALA A 126 -17.09 -50.27 6.77
N ALA A 127 -16.10 -50.92 6.14
CA ALA A 127 -16.13 -52.34 5.87
C ALA A 127 -15.93 -53.20 7.14
N LEU A 128 -15.18 -52.69 8.12
CA LEU A 128 -14.89 -53.38 9.39
C LEU A 128 -15.94 -53.12 10.47
N THR A 129 -16.68 -52.02 10.40
CA THR A 129 -17.81 -51.73 11.30
C THR A 129 -19.11 -52.17 10.62
N PRO A 130 -19.73 -53.31 11.00
CA PRO A 130 -21.09 -53.59 10.55
C PRO A 130 -21.99 -52.43 10.96
N ALA A 131 -22.88 -52.00 10.05
CA ALA A 131 -23.78 -50.88 10.29
C ALA A 131 -24.50 -51.10 11.64
N PRO A 132 -24.54 -50.10 12.54
CA PRO A 132 -25.35 -50.23 13.74
C PRO A 132 -26.80 -50.41 13.26
N ASP A 133 -27.40 -51.56 13.59
CA ASP A 133 -28.83 -51.79 13.41
C ASP A 133 -29.53 -50.60 14.05
N ARG A 134 -30.15 -49.79 13.20
CA ARG A 134 -30.85 -48.58 13.61
C ARG A 134 -32.16 -49.03 14.24
N VAL A 135 -32.09 -49.53 15.46
CA VAL A 135 -33.28 -49.75 16.30
C VAL A 135 -33.98 -48.40 16.36
N ALA A 136 -35.13 -48.31 15.69
CA ALA A 136 -35.98 -47.14 15.70
C ALA A 136 -36.38 -46.87 17.16
N ILE A 137 -35.70 -45.96 17.83
CA ILE A 137 -36.13 -45.45 19.13
C ILE A 137 -37.43 -44.68 18.86
N PRO A 138 -38.60 -45.11 19.38
CA PRO A 138 -39.82 -44.35 19.22
C PRO A 138 -39.63 -42.99 19.90
N GLN A 139 -39.79 -41.93 19.09
CA GLN A 139 -39.71 -40.55 19.53
C GLN A 139 -40.89 -40.28 20.49
N PRO A 140 -40.68 -39.94 21.77
CA PRO A 140 -41.79 -39.58 22.65
C PRO A 140 -42.36 -38.22 22.20
N ALA A 141 -43.66 -38.20 21.90
CA ALA A 141 -44.41 -36.99 21.60
C ALA A 141 -44.30 -35.99 22.77
N GLN A 142 -43.77 -34.81 22.49
CA GLN A 142 -43.76 -33.67 23.41
C GLN A 142 -44.96 -32.77 23.11
N PRO A 143 -45.90 -32.56 24.04
CA PRO A 143 -46.85 -31.45 23.97
C PRO A 143 -46.29 -30.19 24.65
N PHE A 144 -46.22 -29.09 23.90
CA PHE A 144 -46.18 -27.71 24.43
C PHE A 144 -47.57 -27.34 25.01
N PRO A 145 -47.77 -26.35 25.94
CA PRO A 145 -47.29 -24.96 25.78
C PRO A 145 -46.96 -24.11 27.04
N THR A 146 -46.24 -23.01 26.76
CA THR A 146 -46.21 -21.63 27.31
C THR A 146 -46.85 -21.30 28.66
N THR A 147 -46.06 -20.73 29.58
CA THR A 147 -46.52 -19.71 30.55
C THR A 147 -45.46 -18.62 30.78
N ALA A 148 -45.95 -17.39 30.87
CA ALA A 148 -45.28 -16.10 30.85
C ALA A 148 -44.31 -15.79 32.01
N VAL A 149 -43.36 -14.90 31.72
CA VAL A 149 -42.55 -14.14 32.69
C VAL A 149 -43.44 -13.14 33.44
N PRO A 150 -43.11 -12.81 34.71
CA PRO A 150 -42.76 -11.41 34.94
C PRO A 150 -41.57 -11.19 35.89
N MET A 151 -41.04 -9.97 35.78
CA MET A 151 -39.81 -9.42 36.34
C MET A 151 -39.91 -9.08 37.84
N THR A 152 -38.76 -9.13 38.52
CA THR A 152 -38.38 -8.28 39.67
C THR A 152 -36.86 -8.38 39.79
N SER A 153 -36.08 -7.42 39.30
CA SER A 153 -35.58 -6.25 40.03
C SER A 153 -35.01 -6.60 41.42
N VAL A 154 -33.72 -6.34 41.65
CA VAL A 154 -33.24 -5.37 42.66
C VAL A 154 -31.72 -5.55 42.99
N HIS A 155 -31.02 -4.41 42.96
CA HIS A 155 -29.75 -3.99 43.59
C HIS A 155 -28.36 -4.54 43.20
N ALA A 156 -27.59 -3.67 42.51
CA ALA A 156 -26.23 -3.27 42.90
C ALA A 156 -26.34 -2.09 43.91
N PRO A 157 -25.35 -1.79 44.80
CA PRO A 157 -23.98 -1.33 44.46
C PRO A 157 -22.89 -1.95 45.39
N ILE A 158 -21.58 -1.85 45.14
CA ILE A 158 -20.69 -0.72 45.48
C ILE A 158 -19.29 -0.97 44.89
N ALA A 159 -18.67 0.13 44.48
CA ALA A 159 -17.38 0.26 43.81
C ALA A 159 -16.16 -0.03 44.70
N ALA A 160 -15.06 -0.44 44.07
CA ALA A 160 -13.71 -0.07 44.48
C ALA A 160 -12.80 0.02 43.24
N GLU A 161 -12.19 1.19 43.10
CA GLU A 161 -11.23 1.60 42.07
C GLU A 161 -9.94 0.77 42.09
N GLY A 162 -9.24 0.75 40.96
CA GLY A 162 -7.89 0.21 40.86
C GLY A 162 -7.34 0.26 39.43
N ALA A 163 -6.96 1.46 38.99
CA ALA A 163 -6.23 1.69 37.76
C ALA A 163 -4.80 1.09 37.80
N GLY A 164 -4.27 0.65 36.64
CA GLY A 164 -2.84 0.38 36.43
C GLY A 164 -2.59 -0.75 35.44
N HIS A 165 -2.50 -0.48 34.14
CA HIS A 165 -1.22 -0.37 33.40
C HIS A 165 -0.27 -1.56 33.61
N GLY A 166 -0.21 -2.46 32.63
CA GLY A 166 0.71 -3.60 32.60
C GLY A 166 1.04 -4.06 31.18
N SER A 167 1.96 -3.33 30.55
CA SER A 167 2.62 -3.63 29.27
C SER A 167 3.12 -5.09 29.18
N THR A 168 2.66 -5.85 28.19
CA THR A 168 3.29 -7.09 27.73
C THR A 168 4.15 -6.82 26.50
N SER A 169 5.33 -6.27 26.75
CA SER A 169 6.40 -6.16 25.75
C SER A 169 7.00 -7.54 25.47
N GLY A 170 6.73 -8.06 24.27
CA GLY A 170 7.38 -9.24 23.71
C GLY A 170 8.88 -9.01 23.52
N LYS A 171 9.70 -9.69 24.31
CA LYS A 171 11.17 -9.70 24.21
C LYS A 171 11.61 -10.49 22.97
N TRP A 172 11.98 -9.81 21.90
CA TRP A 172 12.81 -10.38 20.83
C TRP A 172 14.24 -10.57 21.33
N ARG A 173 14.70 -11.83 21.43
CA ARG A 173 16.10 -12.14 21.72
C ARG A 173 16.91 -12.02 20.43
N ARG A 174 17.85 -11.08 20.41
CA ARG A 174 18.87 -10.92 19.37
C ARG A 174 19.99 -11.93 19.65
N CYS A 175 20.14 -12.95 18.81
CA CYS A 175 21.32 -13.80 18.79
C CYS A 175 22.53 -12.96 18.33
N ARG A 176 23.49 -12.75 19.22
CA ARG A 176 24.85 -12.34 18.85
C ARG A 176 25.61 -13.61 18.46
N SER A 177 25.88 -13.80 17.18
CA SER A 177 26.95 -14.69 16.74
C SER A 177 28.27 -13.92 16.84
N GLY A 178 29.14 -14.38 17.73
CA GLY A 178 30.53 -13.98 17.78
C GLY A 178 31.41 -15.13 17.30
N ARG A 179 32.16 -14.84 16.24
CA ARG A 179 33.58 -15.17 16.02
C ARG A 179 33.99 -16.65 15.83
N VAL A 180 34.56 -16.93 14.65
CA VAL A 180 35.96 -17.38 14.51
C VAL A 180 36.59 -16.53 13.42
#